data_AF-A0A4Q4CTC5-F1
#
_entry.id   AF-A0A4Q4CTC5-F1
#
_cell.length_a   1.000
_cell.length_b   1.000
_cell.length_c   1.000
_cell.angle_alpha   90.00
_cell.angle_beta   90.00
_cell.angle_gamma   90.00
#
_symmetry.space_group_name_H-M   'P 1'
#
loop_
_entity.id
_entity.type
_entity.pdbx_description
1 polymer ?
#
loop_
_entity_poly.entity_id
_entity_poly.type
_entity_poly.pdbx_seq_one_letter_code
_entity_poly.pdbx_strand_id
1 'polypeptide(L)' 'RLRELQHKILFGSDFPNIPYPWEHQVQVLERLDPGQEWLDDVLWNNASRPFDLPASSTP' A
#
# COMPACT_ATOMS: atom_id res chain seq x y z
N ARG A 1 -3.83 -3.57 -17.49
CA ARG A 1 -4.61 -4.48 -16.62
C ARG A 1 -4.32 -4.32 -15.12
N LEU A 2 -3.09 -4.49 -14.60
CA LEU A 2 -2.84 -4.32 -13.15
C LEU A 2 -3.05 -2.86 -12.68
N ARG A 3 -2.56 -1.88 -13.45
CA ARG A 3 -2.79 -0.45 -13.18
C ARG A 3 -4.27 -0.05 -13.20
N GLU A 4 -5.07 -0.60 -14.11
CA GLU A 4 -6.52 -0.34 -14.17
C GLU A 4 -7.25 -0.81 -12.89
N LEU A 5 -6.68 -1.79 -12.20
CA LEU A 5 -7.23 -2.35 -10.95
C LEU A 5 -6.57 -1.77 -9.69
N GLN A 6 -5.65 -0.81 -9.82
CA GLN A 6 -4.92 -0.19 -8.71
C GLN A 6 -5.84 0.19 -7.55
N HIS A 7 -6.94 0.88 -7.84
CA HIS A 7 -7.94 1.33 -6.86
C HIS A 7 -8.64 0.21 -6.05
N LYS A 8 -8.40 -1.06 -6.38
CA LYS A 8 -8.94 -2.24 -5.67
C LYS A 8 -7.87 -3.04 -4.94
N ILE A 9 -6.61 -2.63 -5.02
CA ILE A 9 -5.47 -3.32 -4.40
C ILE A 9 -5.21 -2.66 -3.06
N LEU A 10 -5.21 -3.45 -1.98
CA LEU A 10 -4.83 -3.01 -0.65
C LEU A 10 -3.62 -3.81 -0.20
N PHE A 11 -2.65 -3.12 0.41
CA PHE A 11 -1.55 -3.80 1.08
C PHE A 11 -1.96 -4.21 2.50
N GLY A 12 -1.63 -5.45 2.85
CA GLY A 12 -1.78 -5.98 4.20
C GLY A 12 -0.52 -6.75 4.55
N SER A 13 0.18 -6.33 5.61
CA SER A 13 1.47 -6.91 5.99
C SER A 13 1.38 -8.28 6.66
N ASP A 14 0.15 -8.73 6.95
CA ASP A 14 -0.16 -9.97 7.66
C ASP A 14 0.69 -10.16 8.93
N PHE A 15 0.97 -9.07 9.63
CA PHE A 15 1.66 -9.11 10.91
C PHE A 15 0.70 -9.62 11.99
N PRO A 16 1.12 -10.57 12.86
CA PRO A 16 2.46 -11.14 13.03
C PRO A 16 2.68 -12.51 12.35
N ASN A 17 1.83 -12.91 11.40
CA ASN A 17 1.84 -14.25 10.82
C ASN A 17 3.05 -14.52 9.91
N ILE A 18 3.56 -13.50 9.20
CA ILE A 18 4.73 -13.65 8.33
C ILE A 18 6.01 -13.04 8.96
N PRO A 19 7.17 -13.72 8.86
CA PRO A 19 8.40 -13.32 9.55
C PRO A 19 9.20 -12.25 8.77
N TYR A 20 8.51 -11.28 8.17
CA TYR A 20 9.15 -10.18 7.43
C TYR A 20 8.77 -8.83 8.04
N PRO A 21 9.76 -8.00 8.42
CA PRO A 21 9.51 -6.64 8.88
C PRO A 21 8.78 -5.84 7.80
N TRP A 22 7.90 -4.93 8.23
CA TRP A 22 7.14 -4.05 7.35
C TRP A 22 8.03 -3.36 6.28
N GLU A 23 9.19 -2.87 6.71
CA GLU A 23 10.16 -2.17 5.87
C GLU A 23 10.65 -3.05 4.73
N HIS A 24 10.91 -4.34 5.01
CA HIS A 24 11.32 -5.29 3.99
C HIS A 24 10.20 -5.51 2.97
N GLN A 25 8.95 -5.57 3.43
CA GLN A 25 7.81 -5.75 2.54
C GLN A 25 7.61 -4.55 1.61
N VAL A 26 7.74 -3.31 2.13
CA VAL A 26 7.67 -2.09 1.31
C VAL A 26 8.82 -2.03 0.30
N GLN A 27 10.05 -2.34 0.71
CA GLN A 27 11.21 -2.37 -0.20
C GLN A 27 11.03 -3.36 -1.36
N VAL A 28 10.35 -4.49 -1.15
CA VAL A 28 10.05 -5.44 -2.21
C VAL A 28 9.03 -4.86 -3.19
N LEU A 29 8.04 -4.10 -2.73
CA LEU A 29 7.07 -3.40 -3.60
C LEU A 29 7.75 -2.31 -4.42
N GLU A 30 8.66 -1.53 -3.82
CA GLU A 30 9.42 -0.48 -4.51
C GLU A 30 10.28 -1.03 -5.65
N ARG A 31 10.89 -2.23 -5.47
CA ARG A 31 11.71 -2.88 -6.49
C ARG A 31 10.94 -3.28 -7.75
N LEU A 32 9.61 -3.32 -7.71
CA LEU A 32 8.78 -3.56 -8.89
C LEU A 32 8.63 -2.30 -9.77
N ASP A 33 9.19 -1.17 -9.34
CA ASP A 33 9.11 0.15 -9.99
C ASP A 33 7.69 0.55 -10.45
N PRO A 34 6.67 0.46 -9.57
CA PRO A 34 5.30 0.79 -9.96
C PRO A 34 5.06 2.30 -10.08
N GLY A 35 5.93 3.11 -9.45
CA GLY A 35 5.80 4.57 -9.29
C GLY A 35 5.22 4.98 -7.93
N GLN A 36 5.54 6.20 -7.49
CA GLN A 36 5.14 6.74 -6.18
C GLN A 36 3.62 6.77 -6.00
N GLU A 37 2.88 7.28 -7.00
CA GLU A 37 1.42 7.36 -6.97
C GLU A 37 0.77 5.99 -6.74
N TRP A 38 1.34 4.93 -7.31
CA TRP A 38 0.86 3.58 -7.12
C TRP A 38 1.09 3.08 -5.69
N LEU A 39 2.27 3.39 -5.12
CA LEU A 39 2.59 3.03 -3.74
C LEU A 39 1.69 3.77 -2.76
N ASP A 40 1.47 5.06 -2.94
CA ASP A 40 0.60 5.87 -2.07
C ASP A 40 -0.83 5.33 -2.05
N ASP A 41 -1.34 4.92 -3.21
CA ASP A 41 -2.68 4.32 -3.32
C ASP A 41 -2.77 2.98 -2.60
N VAL A 42 -1.83 2.08 -2.86
CA VAL A 42 -1.88 0.71 -2.33
C VAL A 42 -1.55 0.65 -0.84
N LEU A 43 -0.67 1.52 -0.35
CA LEU A 43 -0.29 1.60 1.06
C LEU A 43 -1.28 2.41 1.90
N TRP A 44 -2.02 3.37 1.33
CA TRP A 44 -2.90 4.25 2.09
C TRP A 44 -4.23 4.59 1.42
N ASN A 45 -4.23 5.23 0.24
CA ASN A 45 -5.45 5.88 -0.26
C ASN A 45 -6.60 4.90 -0.58
N ASN A 46 -6.27 3.67 -0.99
CA ASN A 46 -7.27 2.64 -1.25
C ASN A 46 -7.89 2.11 0.04
N ALA A 47 -7.14 2.10 1.15
CA ALA A 47 -7.61 1.68 2.46
C ALA A 47 -8.40 2.78 3.17
N SER A 48 -8.05 4.06 2.96
CA SER A 48 -8.67 5.16 3.71
C SER A 48 -10.18 5.27 3.49
N ARG A 49 -10.68 4.96 2.29
CA ARG A 49 -12.10 5.00 1.95
C ARG A 49 -12.95 3.93 2.66
N PRO A 50 -12.64 2.62 2.53
CA PRO A 50 -13.43 1.58 3.20
C PRO A 50 -13.32 1.61 4.72
N PHE A 51 -12.22 2.12 5.27
CA PHE A 51 -12.00 2.19 6.71
C PHE A 51 -12.34 3.57 7.32
N ASP A 52 -12.86 4.51 6.52
CA ASP A 52 -13.21 5.88 6.93
C ASP A 52 -12.08 6.58 7.71
N LEU A 53 -10.84 6.46 7.19
CA LEU A 53 -9.65 7.02 7.82
C LEU A 53 -9.51 8.50 7.45
N PRO A 54 -9.02 9.35 8.38
CA PRO A 54 -8.69 10.72 8.05
C PRO A 54 -7.64 10.76 6.93
N ALA A 55 -7.71 11.79 6.09
CA ALA A 55 -6.65 12.03 5.11
C ALA A 55 -5.29 12.04 5.82
N SER A 56 -4.30 11.40 5.22
CA SER A 56 -2.94 11.42 5.74
C SER A 56 -2.52 12.88 5.83
N SER A 57 -2.40 13.36 7.07
CA SER A 57 -1.91 14.71 7.35
C SER A 57 -0.39 14.65 7.25
N THR A 58 0.13 14.47 6.03
CA THR A 58 1.55 14.65 5.78
C THR A 58 1.76 16.14 5.47
N PRO A 59 2.59 16.88 6.23
CA PRO A 59 2.99 18.23 5.86
C PRO A 59 3.82 18.27 4.57
#